data_AF-A0A3P6IAK3-F1
#
_entry.id   AF-A0A3P6IAK3-F1
#
_cell.length_a   1.000
_cell.length_b   1.000
_cell.length_c   1.000
_cell.angle_alpha   90.00
_cell.angle_beta   90.00
_cell.angle_gamma   90.00
#
_symmetry.space_group_name_H-M   'P 1'
#
loop_
_entity.id
_entity.type
_entity.pdbx_description
1 polymer ?
#
loop_
_entity_poly.entity_id
_entity_poly.type
_entity_poly.pdbx_seq_one_letter_code
_entity_poly.pdbx_strand_id
1 'polypeptide(L)'
;MSILKPLLHAVYEWKDEKRSLEALKAFYKCTFEIHYMALECEDEILIRGARQAIAILKTPRDTEKIEISLGILANLSRMTSVIHKALRSRYSKSPSVKLTSPIAYNATLVQLLSVITQSLSGIGVEKCTLETVYRNRVILRCASLLVQKTAEACCSLDSESVGTSASHVARLASTIHSLARHNLESNIQLSSFLSKVRKEKENIGDTAQANVVMSSMLLTVDSLDLLLVCTDFFSTASPISQKSPDNTGPLDPDETRIDCTPQMAEMHLHEEGSVVGHLHKCSDALQHCLETPTVAPMLALVLVLGDEVPSGIFCCRAAVLRLLKIALNLEKFSISTYINYWSKATISGSEAMAICQQKIELLKSNEAVLEADVAAKTEALRASDAIAEHFRARALLAESQVSRLLRLQMSALANAEDSRADMEAQREHIARLEEENKRLFDELASKQKECENLQSTRLSLQNKITNMRDQNRAMDATIDNYRKQLDEAKQVIQQKDTEIQQYTHLTRLINELTGNRVSPADLTVTKNPS
;
A
#
# COMPACT_ATOMS: atom_id res chain seq x y z
N MET A 1 -31.67 33.35 9.96
CA MET A 1 -31.47 33.46 8.49
C MET A 1 -30.26 34.35 8.24
N SER A 2 -29.12 33.77 7.88
CA SER A 2 -27.87 34.51 7.73
C SER A 2 -27.85 35.33 6.43
N ILE A 3 -27.63 36.65 6.54
CA ILE A 3 -27.47 37.58 5.40
C ILE A 3 -26.31 37.19 4.47
N LEU A 4 -25.39 36.34 4.95
CA LEU A 4 -24.27 35.82 4.16
C LEU A 4 -24.70 34.97 2.97
N LYS A 5 -25.82 34.24 3.07
CA LYS A 5 -26.32 33.38 1.99
C LYS A 5 -26.77 34.18 0.75
N PRO A 6 -27.64 35.21 0.88
CA PRO A 6 -27.99 36.05 -0.26
C PRO A 6 -26.82 36.88 -0.78
N LEU A 7 -25.90 37.34 0.09
CA LEU A 7 -24.69 38.04 -0.35
C LEU A 7 -23.77 37.15 -1.22
N LEU A 8 -23.55 35.90 -0.78
CA LEU A 8 -22.76 34.95 -1.55
C LEU A 8 -23.40 34.60 -2.90
N HIS A 9 -24.73 34.47 -2.93
CA HIS A 9 -25.48 34.27 -4.17
C HIS A 9 -25.35 35.48 -5.12
N ALA A 10 -25.42 36.70 -4.58
CA ALA A 10 -25.21 37.92 -5.34
C ALA A 10 -23.79 38.01 -5.93
N VAL A 11 -22.75 37.60 -5.20
CA VAL A 11 -21.38 37.51 -5.73
C VAL A 11 -21.27 36.54 -6.91
N TYR A 12 -22.03 35.44 -6.89
CA TYR A 12 -21.98 34.37 -7.89
C TYR A 12 -22.82 34.65 -9.14
N GLU A 13 -24.04 35.15 -8.97
CA GLU A 13 -25.02 35.25 -10.07
C GLU A 13 -25.06 36.62 -10.75
N TRP A 14 -24.59 37.68 -10.08
CA TRP A 14 -24.66 39.01 -10.66
C TRP A 14 -23.57 39.20 -11.72
N LYS A 15 -23.99 39.34 -12.98
CA LYS A 15 -23.13 39.65 -14.13
C LYS A 15 -22.58 41.07 -14.11
N ASP A 16 -23.22 41.97 -13.35
CA ASP A 16 -22.75 43.34 -13.13
C ASP A 16 -21.57 43.34 -12.14
N GLU A 17 -20.37 43.65 -12.63
CA GLU A 17 -19.15 43.64 -11.84
C GLU A 17 -19.21 44.60 -10.65
N LYS A 18 -19.88 45.76 -10.79
CA LYS A 18 -19.97 46.75 -9.72
C LYS A 18 -20.83 46.25 -8.57
N ARG A 19 -21.99 45.67 -8.89
CA ARG A 19 -22.89 45.08 -7.90
C ARG A 19 -22.31 43.82 -7.25
N SER A 20 -21.62 42.98 -8.02
CA SER A 20 -20.91 41.81 -7.50
C SER A 20 -19.80 42.21 -6.52
N LEU A 21 -19.06 43.28 -6.84
CA LEU A 21 -18.05 43.87 -5.96
C LEU A 21 -18.67 44.43 -4.65
N GLU A 22 -19.79 45.14 -4.73
CA GLU A 22 -20.52 45.62 -3.54
C GLU A 22 -21.00 44.46 -2.66
N ALA A 23 -21.51 43.39 -3.27
CA ALA A 23 -21.89 42.17 -2.54
C ALA A 23 -20.68 41.50 -1.87
N LEU A 24 -19.52 41.47 -2.53
CA LEU A 24 -18.27 40.94 -1.98
C LEU A 24 -17.77 41.80 -0.81
N LYS A 25 -17.84 43.14 -0.93
CA LYS A 25 -17.52 44.07 0.17
C LYS A 25 -18.44 43.86 1.37
N ALA A 26 -19.74 43.73 1.13
CA ALA A 26 -20.71 43.44 2.19
C ALA A 26 -20.44 42.08 2.84
N PHE A 27 -20.08 41.06 2.05
CA PHE A 27 -19.70 39.74 2.56
C PHE A 27 -18.42 39.82 3.42
N TYR A 28 -17.42 40.58 3.00
CA TYR A 28 -16.22 40.85 3.79
C TYR A 28 -16.54 41.52 5.13
N LYS A 29 -17.35 42.57 5.14
CA LYS A 29 -17.80 43.23 6.38
C LYS A 29 -18.55 42.28 7.31
N CYS A 30 -19.42 41.43 6.75
CA CYS A 30 -20.12 40.44 7.56
C CYS A 30 -19.17 39.38 8.14
N THR A 31 -18.16 38.90 7.38
CA THR A 31 -17.18 37.93 7.90
C THR A 31 -16.26 38.51 8.97
N PHE A 32 -16.04 39.82 8.96
CA PHE A 32 -15.35 40.53 10.03
C PHE A 32 -16.16 40.50 11.34
N GLU A 33 -17.47 40.77 11.28
CA GLU A 33 -18.34 40.84 12.47
C GLU A 33 -18.68 39.47 13.07
N ILE A 34 -18.53 38.37 12.31
CA ILE A 34 -18.80 37.00 12.79
C ILE A 34 -18.00 36.63 14.05
N HIS A 35 -16.80 37.20 14.25
CA HIS A 35 -16.00 36.92 15.45
C HIS A 35 -16.44 37.71 16.68
N TYR A 36 -17.32 38.69 16.52
CA TYR A 36 -17.80 39.59 17.56
C TYR A 36 -19.27 39.39 17.90
N MET A 37 -20.02 38.81 16.97
CA MET A 37 -21.41 38.49 17.16
C MET A 37 -21.55 36.99 17.35
N ALA A 38 -22.37 36.55 18.31
CA ALA A 38 -22.79 35.15 18.45
C ALA A 38 -23.75 34.74 17.32
N LEU A 39 -23.30 34.90 16.07
CA LEU A 39 -24.04 34.56 14.87
C LEU A 39 -23.84 33.06 14.62
N GLU A 40 -24.89 32.28 14.82
CA GLU A 40 -24.96 30.91 14.30
C GLU A 40 -24.95 30.97 12.76
N CYS A 41 -23.78 30.75 12.17
CA CYS A 41 -23.63 30.63 10.73
C CYS A 41 -23.29 29.18 10.37
N GLU A 42 -24.00 28.65 9.38
CA GLU A 42 -23.68 27.34 8.81
C GLU A 42 -22.27 27.35 8.21
N ASP A 43 -21.43 26.40 8.65
CA ASP A 43 -20.09 26.13 8.11
C ASP A 43 -20.07 26.12 6.58
N GLU A 44 -21.13 25.59 5.95
CA GLU A 44 -21.23 25.46 4.50
C GLU A 44 -21.24 26.80 3.78
N ILE A 45 -21.89 27.82 4.34
CA ILE A 45 -21.93 29.18 3.76
C ILE A 45 -20.53 29.79 3.81
N LEU A 46 -19.82 29.62 4.93
CA LEU A 46 -18.46 30.13 5.11
C LEU A 46 -17.46 29.41 4.20
N ILE A 47 -17.59 28.09 4.04
CA ILE A 47 -16.77 27.29 3.13
C ILE A 47 -16.97 27.76 1.69
N ARG A 48 -18.23 28.00 1.27
CA ARG A 48 -18.52 28.50 -0.08
C ARG A 48 -17.98 29.93 -0.28
N GLY A 49 -18.08 30.79 0.74
CA GLY A 49 -17.47 32.13 0.74
C GLY A 49 -15.96 32.10 0.60
N ALA A 50 -15.27 31.26 1.38
CA ALA A 50 -13.84 31.05 1.26
C ALA A 50 -13.44 30.50 -0.12
N ARG A 51 -14.21 29.57 -0.69
CA ARG A 51 -13.98 29.06 -2.05
C ARG A 51 -14.13 30.14 -3.11
N GLN A 52 -15.11 31.03 -2.94
CA GLN A 52 -15.30 32.15 -3.86
C GLN A 52 -14.11 33.11 -3.79
N ALA A 53 -13.64 33.44 -2.59
CA ALA A 53 -12.43 34.25 -2.40
C ALA A 53 -11.20 33.58 -3.04
N ILE A 54 -11.01 32.26 -2.85
CA ILE A 54 -9.94 31.50 -3.52
C ILE A 54 -10.08 31.55 -5.04
N ALA A 55 -11.29 31.41 -5.58
CA ALA A 55 -11.53 31.44 -7.03
C ALA A 55 -11.14 32.81 -7.65
N ILE A 56 -11.47 33.90 -6.96
CA ILE A 56 -11.05 35.26 -7.34
C ILE A 56 -9.52 35.36 -7.31
N LEU A 57 -8.88 34.87 -6.24
CA LEU A 57 -7.42 34.92 -6.11
C LEU A 57 -6.67 34.01 -7.09
N LYS A 58 -7.32 32.97 -7.63
CA LYS A 58 -6.77 32.14 -8.71
C LYS A 58 -6.73 32.84 -10.07
N THR A 59 -7.53 33.90 -10.23
CA THR A 59 -7.59 34.70 -11.46
C THR A 59 -7.47 36.19 -11.12
N PRO A 60 -6.32 36.61 -10.55
CA PRO A 60 -6.13 37.98 -10.06
C PRO A 60 -6.15 38.95 -11.25
N ARG A 61 -7.24 39.72 -11.37
CA ARG A 61 -7.42 40.76 -12.41
C ARG A 61 -7.65 42.15 -11.84
N ASP A 62 -8.28 42.22 -10.67
CA ASP A 62 -8.73 43.45 -10.02
C ASP A 62 -8.17 43.50 -8.61
N THR A 63 -7.32 44.50 -8.35
CA THR A 63 -6.64 44.72 -7.06
C THR A 63 -7.62 44.82 -5.90
N GLU A 64 -8.77 45.47 -6.11
CA GLU A 64 -9.76 45.66 -5.05
C GLU A 64 -10.46 44.33 -4.71
N LYS A 65 -10.79 43.50 -5.71
CA LYS A 65 -11.35 42.16 -5.49
C LYS A 65 -10.34 41.22 -4.82
N ILE A 66 -9.05 41.33 -5.16
CA ILE A 66 -7.96 40.58 -4.53
C ILE A 66 -7.89 40.94 -3.05
N GLU A 67 -7.87 42.23 -2.74
CA GLU A 67 -7.80 42.75 -1.37
C GLU A 67 -8.99 42.27 -0.52
N ILE A 68 -10.21 42.41 -1.03
CA ILE A 68 -11.42 41.96 -0.33
C ILE A 68 -11.40 40.43 -0.14
N SER A 69 -10.94 39.68 -1.14
CA SER A 69 -10.85 38.21 -1.07
C SER A 69 -9.81 37.74 -0.05
N LEU A 70 -8.65 38.39 0.01
CA LEU A 70 -7.66 38.17 1.07
C LEU A 70 -8.23 38.51 2.45
N GLY A 71 -8.98 39.61 2.54
CA GLY A 71 -9.70 40.00 3.75
C GLY A 71 -10.68 38.93 4.24
N ILE A 72 -11.47 38.36 3.32
CA ILE A 72 -12.41 37.26 3.63
C ILE A 72 -11.66 36.03 4.13
N LEU A 73 -10.58 35.62 3.47
CA LEU A 73 -9.80 34.44 3.89
C LEU A 73 -9.12 34.65 5.24
N ALA A 74 -8.58 35.83 5.48
CA ALA A 74 -8.00 36.21 6.75
C ALA A 74 -9.04 36.25 7.88
N ASN A 75 -10.24 36.79 7.65
CA ASN A 75 -11.32 36.74 8.64
C ASN A 75 -11.70 35.29 8.94
N LEU A 76 -11.82 34.44 7.93
CA LEU A 76 -12.16 33.03 8.09
C LEU A 76 -10.98 32.17 8.60
N SER A 77 -9.76 32.71 8.68
CA SER A 77 -8.55 31.99 9.13
C SER A 77 -8.67 31.43 10.55
N ARG A 78 -9.44 32.10 11.42
CA ARG A 78 -9.74 31.66 12.78
C ARG A 78 -10.59 30.39 12.81
N MET A 79 -11.27 30.07 11.71
CA MET A 79 -12.06 28.86 11.52
C MET A 79 -11.26 27.88 10.65
N THR A 80 -10.25 27.25 11.25
CA THR A 80 -9.30 26.36 10.55
C THR A 80 -10.00 25.25 9.77
N SER A 81 -11.12 24.74 10.28
CA SER A 81 -11.97 23.75 9.61
C SER A 81 -12.59 24.27 8.30
N VAL A 82 -13.01 25.54 8.27
CA VAL A 82 -13.59 26.21 7.09
C VAL A 82 -12.54 26.37 6.00
N ILE A 83 -11.36 26.91 6.34
CA ILE A 83 -10.27 27.11 5.36
C ILE A 83 -9.76 25.77 4.83
N HIS A 84 -9.56 24.77 5.70
CA HIS A 84 -9.14 23.44 5.26
C HIS A 84 -10.16 22.81 4.30
N LYS A 85 -11.46 22.88 4.61
CA LYS A 85 -12.54 22.38 3.74
C LYS A 85 -12.68 23.21 2.45
N ALA A 86 -12.35 24.50 2.48
CA ALA A 86 -12.42 25.39 1.32
C ALA A 86 -11.28 25.12 0.32
N LEU A 87 -10.05 24.95 0.81
CA LEU A 87 -8.86 24.63 0.00
C LEU A 87 -8.94 23.21 -0.59
N ARG A 88 -9.59 22.27 0.11
CA ARG A 88 -9.85 20.92 -0.40
C ARG A 88 -10.97 20.98 -1.44
N SER A 89 -10.60 20.99 -2.73
CA SER A 89 -11.58 20.99 -3.83
C SER A 89 -12.50 19.76 -3.74
N ARG A 90 -13.79 19.99 -3.47
CA ARG A 90 -14.86 19.02 -3.77
C ARG A 90 -15.77 19.55 -4.88
N TYR A 91 -15.23 20.24 -5.88
CA TYR A 91 -16.01 20.52 -7.07
C TYR A 91 -15.87 19.37 -8.05
N SER A 92 -16.60 18.30 -7.75
CA SER A 92 -17.10 17.37 -8.74
C SER A 92 -18.60 17.21 -8.49
N LYS A 93 -19.43 17.63 -9.45
CA LYS A 93 -20.85 17.28 -9.48
C LYS A 93 -21.08 15.78 -9.75
N SER A 94 -20.03 14.98 -9.93
CA SER A 94 -20.11 13.52 -10.07
C SER A 94 -19.59 12.78 -8.82
N PRO A 95 -20.29 11.74 -8.33
CA PRO A 95 -19.92 11.01 -7.12
C PRO A 95 -18.60 10.20 -7.20
N SER A 96 -17.88 10.21 -8.33
CA SER A 96 -16.87 9.19 -8.64
C SER A 96 -15.40 9.63 -8.62
N VAL A 97 -15.05 10.86 -8.26
CA VAL A 97 -13.63 11.25 -8.09
C VAL A 97 -13.44 11.95 -6.74
N LYS A 98 -13.39 11.15 -5.68
CA LYS A 98 -12.90 11.57 -4.36
C LYS A 98 -11.40 11.36 -4.31
N LEU A 99 -10.63 12.39 -4.64
CA LEU A 99 -9.36 12.78 -4.02
C LEU A 99 -8.82 13.95 -4.84
N THR A 100 -8.75 15.15 -4.26
CA THR A 100 -7.80 16.14 -4.80
C THR A 100 -6.42 15.53 -4.71
N SER A 101 -5.71 15.40 -5.83
CA SER A 101 -4.31 15.03 -5.77
C SER A 101 -3.57 16.02 -4.87
N PRO A 102 -2.66 15.56 -3.98
CA PRO A 102 -1.82 16.43 -3.16
C PRO A 102 -1.14 17.54 -3.98
N ILE A 103 -0.81 17.24 -5.24
CA ILE A 103 -0.24 18.14 -6.24
C ILE A 103 -1.16 19.33 -6.55
N ALA A 104 -2.46 19.11 -6.82
CA ALA A 104 -3.40 20.20 -7.13
C ALA A 104 -3.70 21.10 -5.93
N TYR A 105 -3.68 20.52 -4.72
CA TYR A 105 -3.78 21.25 -3.47
C TYR A 105 -2.54 22.14 -3.26
N ASN A 106 -1.35 21.58 -3.43
CA ASN A 106 -0.10 22.32 -3.30
C ASN A 106 0.02 23.45 -4.35
N ALA A 107 -0.33 23.19 -5.61
CA ALA A 107 -0.34 24.21 -6.65
C ALA A 107 -1.26 25.40 -6.30
N THR A 108 -2.40 25.14 -5.65
CA THR A 108 -3.29 26.21 -5.17
C THR A 108 -2.63 27.02 -4.05
N LEU A 109 -1.95 26.37 -3.09
CA LEU A 109 -1.23 27.06 -2.01
C LEU A 109 -0.09 27.92 -2.54
N VAL A 110 0.72 27.38 -3.46
CA VAL A 110 1.84 28.07 -4.12
C VAL A 110 1.36 29.31 -4.87
N GLN A 111 0.24 29.20 -5.59
CA GLN A 111 -0.38 30.33 -6.29
C GLN A 111 -0.87 31.41 -5.30
N LEU A 112 -1.55 31.01 -4.22
CA LEU A 112 -2.02 31.95 -3.20
C LEU A 112 -0.86 32.64 -2.48
N LEU A 113 0.23 31.93 -2.19
CA LEU A 113 1.46 32.51 -1.64
C LEU A 113 2.06 33.56 -2.58
N SER A 114 2.03 33.32 -3.90
CA SER A 114 2.48 34.32 -4.88
C SER A 114 1.62 35.59 -4.85
N VAL A 115 0.29 35.45 -4.81
CA VAL A 115 -0.64 36.59 -4.77
C VAL A 115 -0.49 37.40 -3.47
N ILE A 116 -0.35 36.72 -2.34
CA ILE A 116 -0.10 37.37 -1.04
C ILE A 116 1.24 38.07 -1.04
N THR A 117 2.30 37.44 -1.57
CA THR A 117 3.63 38.06 -1.66
C THR A 117 3.55 39.35 -2.45
N GLN A 118 2.92 39.34 -3.62
CA GLN A 118 2.72 40.55 -4.44
C GLN A 118 1.90 41.63 -3.73
N SER A 119 0.84 41.23 -3.00
CA SER A 119 0.01 42.16 -2.23
C SER A 119 0.78 42.84 -1.10
N LEU A 120 1.70 42.10 -0.46
CA LEU A 120 2.57 42.62 0.59
C LEU A 120 3.70 43.49 0.04
N SER A 121 4.24 43.16 -1.14
CA SER A 121 5.25 43.98 -1.83
C SER A 121 4.70 45.36 -2.24
N GLY A 122 3.39 45.47 -2.45
CA GLY A 122 2.69 46.72 -2.78
C GLY A 122 2.31 47.58 -1.57
N ILE A 123 2.66 47.18 -0.33
CA ILE A 123 2.44 48.00 0.86
C ILE A 123 3.42 49.18 0.82
N GLY A 124 2.97 50.28 0.22
CA GLY A 124 3.72 51.53 0.13
C GLY A 124 3.86 52.25 1.48
N VAL A 125 4.88 53.10 1.57
CA VAL A 125 5.35 53.90 2.72
C VAL A 125 4.37 55.05 3.10
N GLU A 126 3.18 55.11 2.50
CA GLU A 126 2.24 56.20 2.76
C GLU A 126 1.58 56.10 4.13
N LYS A 127 1.18 57.26 4.66
CA LYS A 127 0.66 57.49 6.03
C LYS A 127 -0.14 56.28 6.55
N CYS A 128 0.38 55.67 7.61
CA CYS A 128 -0.24 54.58 8.36
C CYS A 128 -1.59 55.05 8.94
N THR A 129 -2.67 54.88 8.17
CA THR A 129 -4.03 54.99 8.72
C THR A 129 -4.37 53.72 9.48
N LEU A 130 -5.28 53.82 10.45
CA LEU A 130 -5.74 52.65 11.22
C LEU A 130 -6.31 51.54 10.30
N GLU A 131 -6.99 51.94 9.23
CA GLU A 131 -7.55 51.03 8.22
C GLU A 131 -6.45 50.31 7.43
N THR A 132 -5.42 51.04 6.99
CA THR A 132 -4.27 50.46 6.28
C THR A 132 -3.52 49.45 7.17
N VAL A 133 -3.32 49.77 8.45
CA VAL A 133 -2.68 48.85 9.39
C VAL A 133 -3.53 47.61 9.59
N TYR A 134 -4.83 47.77 9.85
CA TYR A 134 -5.75 46.66 10.02
C TYR A 134 -5.70 45.71 8.81
N ARG A 135 -5.80 46.28 7.61
CA ARG A 135 -5.68 45.55 6.34
C ARG A 135 -4.37 44.74 6.26
N ASN A 136 -3.24 45.38 6.54
CA ASN A 136 -1.94 44.72 6.40
C ASN A 136 -1.82 43.55 7.40
N ARG A 137 -2.30 43.72 8.63
CA ARG A 137 -2.33 42.65 9.65
C ARG A 137 -3.18 41.46 9.22
N VAL A 138 -4.33 41.72 8.60
CA VAL A 138 -5.22 40.70 8.00
C VAL A 138 -4.48 39.90 6.92
N ILE A 139 -3.77 40.58 6.00
CA ILE A 139 -2.98 39.91 4.96
C ILE A 139 -1.84 39.08 5.55
N LEU A 140 -1.11 39.60 6.54
CA LEU A 140 -0.03 38.87 7.24
C LEU A 140 -0.54 37.60 7.93
N ARG A 141 -1.73 37.65 8.53
CA ARG A 141 -2.37 36.46 9.14
C ARG A 141 -2.79 35.43 8.10
N CYS A 142 -3.33 35.86 6.97
CA CYS A 142 -3.61 34.97 5.85
C CYS A 142 -2.31 34.31 5.33
N ALA A 143 -1.23 35.08 5.21
CA ALA A 143 0.07 34.59 4.81
C ALA A 143 0.60 33.52 5.79
N SER A 144 0.50 33.78 7.09
CA SER A 144 0.88 32.84 8.15
C SER A 144 0.14 31.51 8.03
N LEU A 145 -1.19 31.57 7.84
CA LEU A 145 -1.99 30.36 7.65
C LEU A 145 -1.58 29.59 6.38
N LEU A 146 -1.35 30.28 5.26
CA LEU A 146 -0.91 29.61 4.04
C LEU A 146 0.43 28.92 4.22
N VAL A 147 1.42 29.56 4.86
CA VAL A 147 2.73 28.95 5.14
C VAL A 147 2.57 27.70 6.01
N GLN A 148 1.74 27.75 7.05
CA GLN A 148 1.43 26.58 7.89
C GLN A 148 0.76 25.45 7.10
N LYS A 149 -0.19 25.78 6.21
CA LYS A 149 -0.84 24.77 5.35
C LYS A 149 0.09 24.22 4.28
N THR A 150 1.05 24.99 3.81
CA THR A 150 2.12 24.51 2.94
C THR A 150 3.06 23.58 3.71
N ALA A 151 3.41 23.90 4.97
CA ALA A 151 4.20 23.01 5.82
C ALA A 151 3.53 21.65 6.03
N GLU A 152 2.22 21.65 6.34
CA GLU A 152 1.41 20.42 6.46
C GLU A 152 1.39 19.61 5.15
N ALA A 153 1.34 20.28 4.00
CA ALA A 153 1.32 19.62 2.70
C ALA A 153 2.68 18.98 2.34
N CYS A 154 3.79 19.61 2.73
CA CYS A 154 5.15 19.15 2.44
C CYS A 154 5.45 17.73 2.92
N CYS A 155 4.81 17.24 3.99
CA CYS A 155 4.97 15.86 4.46
C CYS A 155 4.50 14.79 3.44
N SER A 156 3.71 15.18 2.44
CA SER A 156 3.11 14.27 1.44
C SER A 156 3.62 14.52 0.01
N LEU A 157 4.64 15.37 -0.15
CA LEU A 157 5.18 15.81 -1.43
C LEU A 157 6.58 15.21 -1.69
N ASP A 158 6.93 15.12 -2.97
CA ASP A 158 8.27 14.82 -3.45
C ASP A 158 9.24 16.01 -3.23
N SER A 159 10.55 15.75 -3.29
CA SER A 159 11.60 16.73 -2.99
C SER A 159 11.54 17.97 -3.91
N GLU A 160 11.18 17.80 -5.19
CA GLU A 160 11.06 18.89 -6.16
C GLU A 160 9.86 19.80 -5.86
N SER A 161 8.70 19.21 -5.53
CA SER A 161 7.53 19.96 -5.07
C SER A 161 7.78 20.71 -3.76
N VAL A 162 8.56 20.13 -2.84
CA VAL A 162 8.98 20.80 -1.60
C VAL A 162 9.91 21.97 -1.91
N GLY A 163 10.88 21.80 -2.81
CA GLY A 163 11.76 22.88 -3.27
C GLY A 163 11.01 24.06 -3.88
N THR A 164 10.01 23.77 -4.73
CA THR A 164 9.14 24.80 -5.31
C THR A 164 8.38 25.57 -4.23
N SER A 165 7.81 24.86 -3.26
CA SER A 165 7.08 25.46 -2.14
C SER A 165 8.01 26.32 -1.28
N ALA A 166 9.23 25.85 -1.01
CA ALA A 166 10.25 26.56 -0.27
C ALA A 166 10.71 27.85 -0.97
N SER A 167 10.86 27.85 -2.30
CA SER A 167 11.18 29.05 -3.08
C SER A 167 10.09 30.13 -2.95
N HIS A 168 8.81 29.74 -2.98
CA HIS A 168 7.70 30.68 -2.75
C HIS A 168 7.68 31.22 -1.32
N VAL A 169 7.89 30.38 -0.31
CA VAL A 169 8.00 30.82 1.09
C VAL A 169 9.22 31.73 1.29
N ALA A 170 10.33 31.49 0.59
CA ALA A 170 11.54 32.31 0.69
C ALA A 170 11.32 33.72 0.13
N ARG A 171 10.61 33.84 -0.99
CA ARG A 171 10.21 35.15 -1.55
C ARG A 171 9.28 35.92 -0.62
N LEU A 172 8.33 35.21 0.00
CA LEU A 172 7.49 35.80 1.04
C LEU A 172 8.34 36.27 2.22
N ALA A 173 9.22 35.42 2.76
CA ALA A 173 10.10 35.76 3.89
C ALA A 173 10.97 36.99 3.59
N SER A 174 11.55 37.10 2.39
CA SER A 174 12.32 38.28 1.97
C SER A 174 11.47 39.57 1.93
N THR A 175 10.24 39.46 1.42
CA THR A 175 9.28 40.59 1.39
C THR A 175 8.91 41.02 2.81
N ILE A 176 8.61 40.06 3.68
CA ILE A 176 8.26 40.33 5.09
C ILE A 176 9.46 40.89 5.86
N HIS A 177 10.67 40.40 5.62
CA HIS A 177 11.87 40.96 6.24
C HIS A 177 12.04 42.44 5.88
N SER A 178 11.85 42.79 4.61
CA SER A 178 11.89 44.18 4.15
C SER A 178 10.81 45.03 4.82
N LEU A 179 9.59 44.51 4.94
CA LEU A 179 8.48 45.17 5.63
C LEU A 179 8.74 45.36 7.13
N ALA A 180 9.21 44.31 7.82
CA ALA A 180 9.53 44.35 9.24
C ALA A 180 10.62 45.37 9.54
N ARG A 181 11.69 45.38 8.74
CA ARG A 181 12.78 46.36 8.88
C ARG A 181 12.31 47.78 8.62
N HIS A 182 11.52 48.01 7.57
CA HIS A 182 10.91 49.31 7.31
C HIS A 182 10.02 49.79 8.48
N ASN A 183 9.21 48.90 9.04
CA ASN A 183 8.38 49.23 10.19
C ASN A 183 9.23 49.53 11.44
N LEU A 184 10.32 48.80 11.67
CA LEU A 184 11.26 49.06 12.76
C LEU A 184 11.94 50.44 12.62
N GLU A 185 12.35 50.80 11.40
CA GLU A 185 12.89 52.13 11.07
C GLU A 185 11.83 53.22 11.25
N SER A 186 10.59 52.97 10.85
CA SER A 186 9.48 53.93 11.00
C SER A 186 9.07 54.15 12.46
N ASN A 187 9.35 53.18 13.34
CA ASN A 187 9.08 53.26 14.77
C ASN A 187 10.13 54.07 15.56
N ILE A 188 10.93 54.95 14.92
CA ILE A 188 11.80 55.91 15.64
C ILE A 188 10.99 56.78 16.63
N GLN A 189 9.72 57.06 16.32
CA GLN A 189 8.79 57.79 17.21
C GLN A 189 8.37 57.00 18.47
N LEU A 190 8.70 55.71 18.57
CA LEU A 190 8.46 54.89 19.76
C LEU A 190 9.19 55.49 20.96
N SER A 191 10.40 56.03 20.75
CA SER A 191 11.18 56.73 21.78
C SER A 191 10.50 58.01 22.29
N SER A 192 9.84 58.78 21.41
CA SER A 192 9.12 60.01 21.78
C SER A 192 7.77 59.71 22.41
N PHE A 193 7.04 58.70 21.93
CA PHE A 193 5.81 58.19 22.54
C PHE A 193 6.08 57.68 23.97
N LEU A 194 7.13 56.90 24.16
CA LEU A 194 7.59 56.41 25.46
C LEU A 194 7.99 57.54 26.41
N SER A 195 8.55 58.63 25.89
CA SER A 195 8.87 59.82 26.68
C SER A 195 7.62 60.60 27.15
N LYS A 196 6.51 60.52 26.40
CA LYS A 196 5.21 61.12 26.76
C LYS A 196 4.42 60.25 27.75
N VAL A 197 4.37 58.93 27.54
CA VAL A 197 3.83 57.95 28.50
C VAL A 197 4.54 58.06 29.86
N ARG A 198 5.82 58.45 29.86
CA ARG A 198 6.62 58.72 31.07
C ARG A 198 6.24 60.02 31.80
N LYS A 199 5.63 60.99 31.14
CA LYS A 199 5.41 62.37 31.66
C LYS A 199 3.97 62.67 32.04
N GLU A 200 2.98 62.11 31.34
CA GLU A 200 1.56 62.40 31.60
C GLU A 200 0.88 61.17 32.20
N LYS A 201 0.71 61.17 33.52
CA LYS A 201 -0.02 60.12 34.25
C LYS A 201 -1.55 60.20 34.10
N GLU A 202 -2.11 61.27 33.52
CA GLU A 202 -3.56 61.54 33.62
C GLU A 202 -4.25 62.13 32.38
N ASN A 203 -3.60 62.26 31.23
CA ASN A 203 -4.33 62.65 30.01
C ASN A 203 -3.65 62.12 28.76
N ILE A 204 -4.11 60.96 28.26
CA ILE A 204 -3.86 60.54 26.87
C ILE A 204 -4.73 61.45 25.97
N GLY A 205 -4.37 62.73 25.89
CA GLY A 205 -5.12 63.75 25.16
C GLY A 205 -5.01 63.63 23.63
N ASP A 206 -4.10 62.78 23.13
CA ASP A 206 -3.99 62.44 21.71
C ASP A 206 -4.12 60.92 21.52
N THR A 207 -5.32 60.39 21.78
CA THR A 207 -5.67 58.98 21.51
C THR A 207 -5.38 58.56 20.07
N ALA A 208 -5.50 59.49 19.11
CA ALA A 208 -5.23 59.22 17.70
C ALA A 208 -3.76 58.89 17.40
N GLN A 209 -2.80 59.68 17.92
CA GLN A 209 -1.37 59.44 17.69
C GLN A 209 -0.90 58.18 18.44
N ALA A 210 -1.41 57.96 19.66
CA ALA A 210 -1.14 56.74 20.44
C ALA A 210 -1.62 55.48 19.70
N ASN A 211 -2.83 55.53 19.14
CA ASN A 211 -3.41 54.44 18.36
C ASN A 211 -2.60 54.14 17.08
N VAL A 212 -2.12 55.17 16.37
CA VAL A 212 -1.27 54.98 15.18
C VAL A 212 0.06 54.33 15.54
N VAL A 213 0.71 54.78 16.61
CA VAL A 213 1.98 54.21 17.08
C VAL A 213 1.79 52.75 17.53
N MET A 214 0.77 52.46 18.35
CA MET A 214 0.48 51.09 18.77
C MET A 214 0.11 50.18 17.59
N SER A 215 -0.65 50.68 16.62
CA SER A 215 -0.99 49.94 15.40
C SER A 215 0.26 49.60 14.59
N SER A 216 1.21 50.53 14.45
CA SER A 216 2.51 50.29 13.84
C SER A 216 3.34 49.22 14.57
N MET A 217 3.33 49.23 15.91
CA MET A 217 3.97 48.18 16.71
C MET A 217 3.34 46.81 16.47
N LEU A 218 2.00 46.73 16.46
CA LEU A 218 1.27 45.49 16.20
C LEU A 218 1.56 44.94 14.81
N LEU A 219 1.65 45.80 13.79
CA LEU A 219 2.03 45.40 12.43
C LEU A 219 3.46 44.86 12.37
N THR A 220 4.38 45.48 13.10
CA THR A 220 5.77 45.03 13.21
C THR A 220 5.84 43.65 13.85
N VAL A 221 5.15 43.47 14.98
CA VAL A 221 5.07 42.18 15.68
C VAL A 221 4.49 41.10 14.78
N ASP A 222 3.39 41.36 14.07
CA ASP A 222 2.80 40.39 13.13
C ASP A 222 3.75 40.05 11.97
N SER A 223 4.60 40.99 11.53
CA SER A 223 5.61 40.76 10.50
C SER A 223 6.74 39.86 11.02
N LEU A 224 7.22 40.12 12.24
CA LEU A 224 8.23 39.27 12.91
C LEU A 224 7.68 37.86 13.19
N ASP A 225 6.43 37.78 13.61
CA ASP A 225 5.70 36.53 13.86
C ASP A 225 5.58 35.67 12.59
N LEU A 226 5.37 36.31 11.44
CA LEU A 226 5.34 35.65 10.14
C LEU A 226 6.74 35.20 9.67
N LEU A 227 7.79 35.99 9.92
CA LEU A 227 9.17 35.55 9.68
C LEU A 227 9.50 34.29 10.49
N LEU A 228 9.10 34.25 11.76
CA LEU A 228 9.23 33.06 12.58
C LEU A 228 8.49 31.86 11.98
N VAL A 229 7.26 32.04 11.49
CA VAL A 229 6.50 30.96 10.82
C VAL A 229 7.18 30.48 9.54
N CYS A 230 7.83 31.37 8.78
CA CYS A 230 8.66 30.98 7.64
C CYS A 230 9.90 30.18 8.09
N THR A 231 10.56 30.57 9.18
CA THR A 231 11.69 29.82 9.77
C THR A 231 11.26 28.44 10.25
N ASP A 232 10.11 28.32 10.90
CA ASP A 232 9.51 27.05 11.31
C ASP A 232 9.25 26.16 10.08
N PHE A 233 8.67 26.72 9.01
CA PHE A 233 8.48 26.02 7.75
C PHE A 233 9.79 25.44 7.19
N PHE A 234 10.84 26.26 7.08
CA PHE A 234 12.12 25.77 6.54
C PHE A 234 12.76 24.70 7.43
N SER A 235 12.61 24.81 8.75
CA SER A 235 13.07 23.80 9.70
C SER A 235 12.36 22.45 9.47
N THR A 236 11.06 22.47 9.17
CA THR A 236 10.30 21.25 8.83
C THR A 236 10.58 20.71 7.42
N ALA A 237 10.84 21.58 6.45
CA ALA A 237 11.05 21.20 5.05
C ALA A 237 12.48 20.70 4.77
N SER A 238 13.48 21.15 5.55
CA SER A 238 14.89 20.79 5.40
C SER A 238 15.17 19.27 5.33
N PRO A 239 14.72 18.43 6.28
CA PRO A 239 14.99 16.99 6.23
C PRO A 239 14.28 16.25 5.08
N ILE A 240 13.21 16.82 4.52
CA ILE A 240 12.45 16.24 3.41
C ILE A 240 13.17 16.52 2.09
N SER A 241 13.75 17.71 1.95
CA SER A 241 14.53 18.13 0.77
C SER A 241 15.83 17.34 0.59
N GLN A 242 16.40 16.78 1.67
CA GLN A 242 17.64 15.99 1.63
C GLN A 242 17.43 14.54 1.15
N LYS A 243 16.19 14.05 1.02
CA LYS A 243 15.86 12.72 0.49
C LYS A 243 15.84 12.71 -1.05
N SER A 244 16.92 13.13 -1.69
CA SER A 244 17.12 12.91 -3.12
C SER A 244 17.38 11.41 -3.39
N PRO A 245 16.86 10.82 -4.49
CA PRO A 245 17.11 9.42 -4.86
C PRO A 245 18.57 9.13 -5.29
N ASP A 246 19.41 10.14 -5.51
CA ASP A 246 20.72 9.96 -6.15
C ASP A 246 21.83 9.43 -5.22
N ASN A 247 21.55 9.19 -3.93
CA ASN A 247 22.50 8.60 -2.99
C ASN A 247 22.25 7.11 -2.69
N THR A 248 21.40 6.41 -3.45
CA THR A 248 21.34 4.94 -3.42
C THR A 248 22.19 4.33 -4.54
N GLY A 249 23.50 4.60 -4.50
CA GLY A 249 24.46 3.63 -5.05
C GLY A 249 24.51 2.40 -4.14
N PRO A 250 24.86 1.20 -4.64
CA PRO A 250 24.94 0.01 -3.81
C PRO A 250 25.95 0.27 -2.68
N LEU A 251 25.49 0.13 -1.43
CA LEU A 251 26.32 0.20 -0.23
C LEU A 251 27.45 -0.82 -0.34
N ASP A 252 28.68 -0.32 -0.46
CA ASP A 252 29.90 -1.11 -0.34
C ASP A 252 30.06 -1.53 1.14
N PRO A 253 30.27 -2.82 1.48
CA PRO A 253 30.22 -3.27 2.88
C PRO A 253 31.41 -2.86 3.76
N ASP A 254 32.39 -2.13 3.24
CA ASP A 254 33.67 -1.89 3.93
C ASP A 254 33.84 -0.50 4.59
N GLU A 255 32.82 0.37 4.57
CA GLU A 255 32.87 1.64 5.33
C GLU A 255 32.31 1.52 6.75
N THR A 256 32.77 0.52 7.51
CA THR A 256 32.75 0.59 8.99
C THR A 256 34.14 0.93 9.50
N ARG A 257 34.56 2.18 9.30
CA ARG A 257 35.67 2.76 10.05
C ARG A 257 35.23 4.09 10.66
N ILE A 258 34.90 4.01 11.94
CA ILE A 258 34.73 5.16 12.82
C ILE A 258 36.11 5.80 12.97
N ASP A 259 36.43 6.81 12.17
CA ASP A 259 37.54 7.71 12.45
C ASP A 259 37.00 8.92 13.20
N CYS A 260 37.20 8.89 14.52
CA CYS A 260 37.06 10.04 15.40
C CYS A 260 38.21 11.02 15.13
N THR A 261 37.97 12.06 14.32
CA THR A 261 38.68 13.34 14.44
C THR A 261 37.74 14.52 14.18
N PRO A 262 37.82 15.61 14.97
CA PRO A 262 36.91 16.73 14.87
C PRO A 262 37.37 17.68 13.76
N GLN A 263 36.81 17.57 12.56
CA GLN A 263 36.88 18.64 11.56
C GLN A 263 35.69 19.59 11.75
N MET A 264 35.83 20.45 12.75
CA MET A 264 35.28 21.80 12.66
C MET A 264 36.21 22.62 11.75
N ALA A 265 35.83 22.80 10.50
CA ALA A 265 36.18 23.97 9.69
C ALA A 265 35.39 23.95 8.38
N GLU A 266 34.51 24.94 8.23
CA GLU A 266 34.20 25.56 6.93
C GLU A 266 33.71 24.63 5.80
N MET A 267 32.49 24.14 5.93
CA MET A 267 31.67 23.91 4.75
C MET A 267 31.09 25.27 4.30
N HIS A 268 31.95 26.11 3.73
CA HIS A 268 31.56 27.38 3.14
C HIS A 268 30.63 27.14 1.94
N LEU A 269 29.37 27.52 2.13
CA LEU A 269 28.59 28.38 1.24
C LEU A 269 28.75 28.15 -0.27
N HIS A 270 27.78 27.45 -0.88
CA HIS A 270 26.88 28.05 -1.88
C HIS A 270 25.90 27.01 -2.42
N GLU A 271 24.75 26.90 -1.77
CA GLU A 271 23.52 26.54 -2.48
C GLU A 271 22.57 27.72 -2.37
N GLU A 272 22.76 28.72 -3.23
CA GLU A 272 21.77 29.76 -3.44
C GLU A 272 20.51 29.13 -4.06
N GLY A 273 19.61 28.65 -3.21
CA GLY A 273 18.35 28.05 -3.63
C GLY A 273 17.94 26.78 -2.87
N SER A 274 18.80 26.24 -1.98
CA SER A 274 18.39 25.10 -1.18
C SER A 274 17.58 25.50 0.05
N VAL A 275 16.74 24.57 0.53
CA VAL A 275 15.87 24.76 1.71
C VAL A 275 16.70 25.12 2.94
N VAL A 276 17.89 24.51 3.08
CA VAL A 276 18.85 24.82 4.17
C VAL A 276 19.40 26.23 4.01
N GLY A 277 19.76 26.66 2.80
CA GLY A 277 20.19 28.04 2.54
C GLY A 277 19.10 29.07 2.87
N HIS A 278 17.84 28.75 2.55
CA HIS A 278 16.70 29.61 2.92
C HIS A 278 16.44 29.63 4.43
N LEU A 279 16.63 28.51 5.14
CA LEU A 279 16.53 28.46 6.61
C LEU A 279 17.52 29.43 7.26
N HIS A 280 18.79 29.37 6.88
CA HIS A 280 19.82 30.26 7.44
C HIS A 280 19.49 31.73 7.16
N LYS A 281 19.20 32.07 5.89
CA LYS A 281 18.82 33.45 5.51
C LYS A 281 17.60 33.97 6.29
N CYS A 282 16.59 33.13 6.51
CA CYS A 282 15.38 33.51 7.26
C CYS A 282 15.63 33.64 8.76
N SER A 283 16.43 32.74 9.35
CA SER A 283 16.85 32.80 10.74
C SER A 283 17.70 34.04 11.03
N ASP A 284 18.70 34.33 10.19
CA ASP A 284 19.56 35.50 10.31
C ASP A 284 18.75 36.80 10.20
N ALA A 285 17.81 36.85 9.26
CA ALA A 285 16.89 37.97 9.08
C ALA A 285 16.02 38.21 10.33
N LEU A 286 15.48 37.14 10.93
CA LEU A 286 14.69 37.22 12.16
C LEU A 286 15.56 37.67 13.35
N GLN A 287 16.75 37.09 13.52
CA GLN A 287 17.69 37.47 14.57
C GLN A 287 18.08 38.94 14.46
N HIS A 288 18.47 39.41 13.27
CA HIS A 288 18.83 40.81 13.05
C HIS A 288 17.69 41.77 13.40
N CYS A 289 16.46 41.42 13.05
CA CYS A 289 15.30 42.20 13.45
C CYS A 289 15.09 42.19 14.97
N LEU A 290 15.15 41.03 15.63
CA LEU A 290 14.93 40.91 17.08
C LEU A 290 16.01 41.62 17.92
N GLU A 291 17.25 41.64 17.45
CA GLU A 291 18.37 42.34 18.10
C GLU A 291 18.31 43.87 17.91
N THR A 292 17.35 44.38 17.12
CA THR A 292 17.17 45.83 16.95
C THR A 292 16.74 46.47 18.28
N PRO A 293 17.37 47.58 18.73
CA PRO A 293 17.11 48.17 20.06
C PRO A 293 15.65 48.57 20.33
N THR A 294 14.87 48.85 19.28
CA THR A 294 13.45 49.22 19.36
C THR A 294 12.52 48.03 19.60
N VAL A 295 12.98 46.78 19.42
CA VAL A 295 12.14 45.58 19.58
C VAL A 295 11.87 45.26 21.04
N ALA A 296 12.89 45.26 21.89
CA ALA A 296 12.72 45.00 23.34
C ALA A 296 11.64 45.89 24.00
N PRO A 297 11.64 47.23 23.84
CA PRO A 297 10.55 48.06 24.37
C PRO A 297 9.21 47.80 23.68
N MET A 298 9.21 47.54 22.38
CA MET A 298 8.00 47.28 21.61
C MET A 298 7.29 45.99 22.07
N LEU A 299 8.02 44.89 22.24
CA LEU A 299 7.48 43.62 22.73
C LEU A 299 6.87 43.79 24.13
N ALA A 300 7.54 44.54 25.01
CA ALA A 300 7.03 44.84 26.34
C ALA A 300 5.70 45.62 26.31
N LEU A 301 5.62 46.66 25.48
CA LEU A 301 4.40 47.48 25.34
C LEU A 301 3.24 46.72 24.70
N VAL A 302 3.50 45.97 23.63
CA VAL A 302 2.46 45.17 22.96
C VAL A 302 1.95 44.05 23.88
N LEU A 303 2.81 43.47 24.72
CA LEU A 303 2.38 42.47 25.69
C LEU A 303 1.39 43.06 26.71
N VAL A 304 1.65 44.28 27.18
CA VAL A 304 0.83 44.94 28.21
C VAL A 304 -0.42 45.60 27.61
N LEU A 305 -0.25 46.46 26.60
CA LEU A 305 -1.27 47.36 26.06
C LEU A 305 -1.93 46.86 24.75
N GLY A 306 -1.47 45.74 24.19
CA GLY A 306 -1.87 45.31 22.84
C GLY A 306 -3.36 45.01 22.65
N ASP A 307 -4.10 44.72 23.72
CA ASP A 307 -5.53 44.40 23.68
C ASP A 307 -6.43 45.62 23.90
N GLU A 308 -5.90 46.77 24.32
CA GLU A 308 -6.67 48.00 24.61
C GLU A 308 -6.93 48.84 23.35
N VAL A 309 -6.32 48.50 22.22
CA VAL A 309 -6.47 49.21 20.94
C VAL A 309 -7.70 48.67 20.20
N PRO A 310 -8.57 49.51 19.61
CA PRO A 310 -9.76 49.08 18.86
C PRO A 310 -9.50 48.09 17.71
N SER A 311 -8.24 47.98 17.26
CA SER A 311 -7.77 46.99 16.27
C SER A 311 -7.44 45.61 16.89
N GLY A 312 -7.82 45.35 18.14
CA GLY A 312 -7.52 44.16 18.96
C GLY A 312 -8.16 42.83 18.50
N ILE A 313 -8.48 42.70 17.21
CA ILE A 313 -9.12 41.52 16.62
C ILE A 313 -8.21 40.30 16.63
N PHE A 314 -6.90 40.55 16.71
CA PHE A 314 -5.87 39.54 16.73
C PHE A 314 -5.04 39.69 17.99
N CYS A 315 -5.08 38.67 18.84
CA CYS A 315 -4.27 38.58 20.05
C CYS A 315 -2.78 38.52 19.68
N CYS A 316 -2.09 39.66 19.77
CA CYS A 316 -0.64 39.74 19.53
C CYS A 316 0.17 39.20 20.71
N ARG A 317 -0.44 38.97 21.88
CA ARG A 317 0.26 38.41 23.04
C ARG A 317 0.87 37.04 22.74
N ALA A 318 0.13 36.19 22.01
CA ALA A 318 0.66 34.89 21.57
C ALA A 318 1.88 35.06 20.67
N ALA A 319 1.83 35.99 19.70
CA ALA A 319 2.96 36.31 18.83
C ALA A 319 4.17 36.82 19.63
N VAL A 320 3.96 37.77 20.55
CA VAL A 320 5.01 38.30 21.43
C VAL A 320 5.65 37.21 22.27
N LEU A 321 4.87 36.29 22.85
CA LEU A 321 5.40 35.18 23.65
C LEU A 321 6.27 34.23 22.81
N ARG A 322 5.85 33.91 21.58
CA ARG A 322 6.66 33.09 20.66
C ARG A 322 7.97 33.78 20.30
N LEU A 323 7.93 35.07 20.00
CA LEU A 323 9.12 35.87 19.69
C LEU A 323 10.04 35.99 20.90
N LEU A 324 9.49 36.21 22.11
CA LEU A 324 10.26 36.31 23.35
C LEU A 324 11.01 35.01 23.67
N LYS A 325 10.40 33.86 23.43
CA LYS A 325 11.07 32.55 23.62
C LYS A 325 12.39 32.47 22.86
N ILE A 326 12.49 33.13 21.70
CA ILE A 326 13.70 33.16 20.87
C ILE A 326 14.58 34.33 21.28
N ALA A 327 14.00 35.53 21.40
CA ALA A 327 14.72 36.77 21.68
C ALA A 327 15.50 36.72 22.99
N LEU A 328 14.97 36.05 24.03
CA LEU A 328 15.66 35.91 25.32
C LEU A 328 16.96 35.10 25.25
N ASN A 329 17.15 34.31 24.19
CA ASN A 329 18.36 33.53 23.96
C ASN A 329 19.36 34.25 23.03
N LEU A 330 19.03 35.44 22.52
CA LEU A 330 19.90 36.21 21.61
C LEU A 330 20.87 37.08 22.41
N GLU A 331 22.13 37.09 22.01
CA GLU A 331 23.22 37.78 22.71
C GLU A 331 23.00 39.30 22.78
N LYS A 332 22.49 39.91 21.71
CA LYS A 332 22.32 41.37 21.61
C LYS A 332 20.92 41.86 22.01
N PHE A 333 20.02 40.96 22.40
CA PHE A 333 18.68 41.37 22.85
C PHE A 333 18.76 41.98 24.26
N SER A 334 18.30 43.22 24.40
CA SER A 334 18.39 43.93 25.69
C SER A 334 17.27 43.52 26.65
N ILE A 335 17.52 42.47 27.43
CA ILE A 335 16.62 41.99 28.50
C ILE A 335 16.34 43.11 29.52
N SER A 336 17.38 43.88 29.90
CA SER A 336 17.23 45.00 30.83
C SER A 336 16.29 46.10 30.30
N THR A 337 16.35 46.39 29.00
CA THR A 337 15.43 47.34 28.36
C THR A 337 14.01 46.78 28.35
N TYR A 338 13.82 45.51 27.98
CA TYR A 338 12.52 44.85 28.01
C TYR A 338 11.88 44.92 29.41
N ILE A 339 12.58 44.50 30.47
CA ILE A 339 12.08 44.51 31.86
C ILE A 339 11.75 45.94 32.31
N ASN A 340 12.57 46.92 31.94
CA ASN A 340 12.35 48.33 32.31
C ASN A 340 11.06 48.89 31.70
N TYR A 341 10.76 48.56 30.44
CA TYR A 341 9.52 49.01 29.79
C TYR A 341 8.30 48.22 30.23
N TRP A 342 8.45 46.90 30.44
CA TRP A 342 7.40 46.05 30.97
C TRP A 342 6.98 46.53 32.36
N SER A 343 7.94 46.68 33.29
CA SER A 343 7.68 47.18 34.65
C SER A 343 6.98 48.55 34.62
N LYS A 344 7.48 49.51 33.83
CA LYS A 344 6.85 50.83 33.69
C LYS A 344 5.43 50.79 33.15
N ALA A 345 5.15 49.94 32.16
CA ALA A 345 3.80 49.77 31.62
C ALA A 345 2.87 49.06 32.62
N THR A 346 3.40 48.22 33.50
CA THR A 346 2.64 47.53 34.56
C THR A 346 2.50 48.30 35.88
N ILE A 347 3.29 49.35 36.14
CA ILE A 347 3.28 50.14 37.41
C ILE A 347 1.98 50.97 37.58
N SER A 348 1.04 50.92 36.64
CA SER A 348 -0.33 51.41 36.83
C SER A 348 -1.21 50.50 37.71
N GLY A 349 -0.78 49.30 38.11
CA GLY A 349 -1.65 48.41 38.89
C GLY A 349 -0.91 47.52 39.89
N SER A 350 -1.07 47.80 41.18
CA SER A 350 -0.79 46.79 42.22
C SER A 350 -1.64 45.53 42.01
N GLU A 351 -2.79 45.66 41.36
CA GLU A 351 -3.60 44.56 40.83
C GLU A 351 -2.92 43.79 39.70
N ALA A 352 -2.22 44.45 38.76
CA ALA A 352 -1.55 43.77 37.66
C ALA A 352 -0.38 42.92 38.14
N MET A 353 0.36 43.37 39.17
CA MET A 353 1.38 42.56 39.83
C MET A 353 0.77 41.37 40.60
N ALA A 354 -0.37 41.56 41.28
CA ALA A 354 -1.08 40.47 41.94
C ALA A 354 -1.64 39.45 40.93
N ILE A 355 -2.19 39.91 39.81
CA ILE A 355 -2.66 39.08 38.69
C ILE A 355 -1.50 38.36 38.03
N CYS A 356 -0.36 39.02 37.80
CA CYS A 356 0.85 38.38 37.27
C CYS A 356 1.38 37.31 38.24
N GLN A 357 1.43 37.59 39.54
CA GLN A 357 1.83 36.61 40.56
C GLN A 357 0.87 35.42 40.58
N GLN A 358 -0.44 35.67 40.53
CA GLN A 358 -1.46 34.61 40.45
C GLN A 358 -1.35 33.81 39.14
N LYS A 359 -1.05 34.49 38.02
CA LYS A 359 -0.83 33.85 36.71
C LYS A 359 0.44 33.02 36.72
N ILE A 360 1.51 33.47 37.36
CA ILE A 360 2.76 32.71 37.52
C ILE A 360 2.51 31.44 38.33
N GLU A 361 1.79 31.53 39.44
CA GLU A 361 1.44 30.34 40.24
C GLU A 361 0.50 29.39 39.48
N LEU A 362 -0.45 29.91 38.70
CA LEU A 362 -1.30 29.10 37.84
C LEU A 362 -0.49 28.45 36.69
N LEU A 363 0.48 29.16 36.12
CA LEU A 363 1.37 28.62 35.10
C LEU A 363 2.29 27.53 35.66
N LYS A 364 2.85 27.70 36.86
CA LYS A 364 3.60 26.65 37.56
C LYS A 364 2.75 25.43 37.87
N SER A 365 1.50 25.64 38.32
CA SER A 365 0.56 24.54 38.53
C SER A 365 0.24 23.81 37.23
N ASN A 366 0.04 24.54 36.13
CA ASN A 366 -0.19 23.94 34.82
C ASN A 366 1.06 23.23 34.28
N GLU A 367 2.25 23.75 34.54
CA GLU A 367 3.54 23.12 34.19
C GLU A 367 3.66 21.78 34.91
N ALA A 368 3.39 21.70 36.21
CA ALA A 368 3.39 20.45 36.95
C ALA A 368 2.36 19.43 36.41
N VAL A 369 1.17 19.89 36.00
CA VAL A 369 0.15 19.03 35.37
C VAL A 369 0.60 18.56 33.99
N LEU A 370 1.24 19.43 33.20
CA LEU A 370 1.80 19.09 31.89
C LEU A 370 2.97 18.12 32.01
N GLU A 371 3.86 18.29 32.99
CA GLU A 371 4.94 17.33 33.29
C GLU A 371 4.37 15.96 33.68
N ALA A 372 3.32 15.93 34.50
CA ALA A 372 2.63 14.68 34.84
C ALA A 372 1.94 14.04 33.62
N ASP A 373 1.32 14.83 32.74
CA ASP A 373 0.71 14.34 31.49
C ASP A 373 1.76 13.83 30.51
N VAL A 374 2.92 14.50 30.40
CA VAL A 374 4.06 14.04 29.59
C VAL A 374 4.64 12.74 30.18
N ALA A 375 4.78 12.63 31.50
CA ALA A 375 5.21 11.39 32.15
C ALA A 375 4.21 10.25 31.90
N ALA A 376 2.91 10.52 32.02
CA ALA A 376 1.88 9.52 31.74
C ALA A 376 1.86 9.10 30.26
N LYS A 377 1.99 10.06 29.34
CA LYS A 377 2.05 9.79 27.89
C LYS A 377 3.31 9.06 27.47
N THR A 378 4.46 9.38 28.06
CA THR A 378 5.70 8.65 27.80
C THR A 378 5.62 7.20 28.28
N GLU A 379 4.98 6.96 29.43
CA GLU A 379 4.72 5.59 29.89
C GLU A 379 3.70 4.85 29.03
N ALA A 380 2.62 5.51 28.61
CA ALA A 380 1.66 4.95 27.65
C ALA A 380 2.32 4.64 26.29
N LEU A 381 3.26 5.48 25.85
CA LEU A 381 4.05 5.25 24.64
C LEU A 381 4.95 4.01 24.80
N ARG A 382 5.66 3.87 25.93
CA ARG A 382 6.45 2.66 26.21
C ARG A 382 5.59 1.38 26.22
N ALA A 383 4.40 1.44 26.83
CA ALA A 383 3.47 0.33 26.83
C ALA A 383 2.98 0.00 25.41
N SER A 384 2.68 1.02 24.60
CA SER A 384 2.31 0.87 23.19
C SER A 384 3.45 0.25 22.37
N ASP A 385 4.70 0.69 22.57
CA ASP A 385 5.87 0.15 21.89
C ASP A 385 6.11 -1.32 22.26
N ALA A 386 5.93 -1.68 23.54
CA ALA A 386 6.00 -3.07 23.99
C ALA A 386 4.93 -3.96 23.33
N ILE A 387 3.71 -3.44 23.17
CA ILE A 387 2.63 -4.14 22.45
C ILE A 387 2.97 -4.28 20.96
N ALA A 388 3.47 -3.22 20.33
CA ALA A 388 3.89 -3.25 18.92
C ALA A 388 5.00 -4.29 18.70
N GLU A 389 5.97 -4.38 19.61
CA GLU A 389 7.04 -5.35 19.54
C GLU A 389 6.56 -6.79 19.75
N HIS A 390 5.61 -7.00 20.67
CA HIS A 390 4.94 -8.30 20.82
C HIS A 390 4.22 -8.73 19.53
N PHE A 391 3.54 -7.80 18.83
CA PHE A 391 2.93 -8.10 17.54
C PHE A 391 3.96 -8.36 16.43
N ARG A 392 5.09 -7.64 16.39
CA ARG A 392 6.20 -7.93 15.46
C ARG A 392 6.76 -9.33 15.68
N ALA A 393 7.06 -9.69 16.93
CA ALA A 393 7.54 -11.02 17.27
C ALA A 393 6.55 -12.12 16.86
N ARG A 394 5.25 -11.90 17.06
CA ARG A 394 4.20 -12.82 16.64
C ARG A 394 4.10 -12.94 15.12
N ALA A 395 4.30 -11.85 14.37
CA ALA A 395 4.34 -11.87 12.92
C ALA A 395 5.52 -12.70 12.39
N LEU A 396 6.73 -12.49 12.94
CA LEU A 396 7.92 -13.27 12.59
C LEU A 396 7.73 -14.78 12.87
N LEU A 397 7.12 -15.13 14.00
CA LEU A 397 6.78 -16.52 14.30
C LEU A 397 5.78 -17.09 13.28
N ALA A 398 4.74 -16.33 12.90
CA ALA A 398 3.77 -16.75 11.90
C ALA A 398 4.44 -16.98 10.53
N GLU A 399 5.31 -16.08 10.08
CA GLU A 399 6.06 -16.22 8.83
C GLU A 399 6.96 -17.48 8.84
N SER A 400 7.62 -17.76 9.98
CA SER A 400 8.43 -18.97 10.13
C SER A 400 7.58 -20.25 10.07
N GLN A 401 6.38 -20.23 10.64
CA GLN A 401 5.44 -21.35 10.63
C GLN A 401 4.87 -21.59 9.23
N VAL A 402 4.52 -20.52 8.50
CA VAL A 402 4.08 -20.60 7.09
C VAL A 402 5.19 -21.20 6.23
N SER A 403 6.43 -20.74 6.40
CA SER A 403 7.59 -21.28 5.68
C SER A 403 7.84 -22.76 6.00
N ARG A 404 7.59 -23.19 7.24
CA ARG A 404 7.66 -24.60 7.64
C ARG A 404 6.54 -25.43 7.00
N LEU A 405 5.30 -24.93 7.03
CA LEU A 405 4.15 -25.60 6.44
C LEU A 405 4.30 -25.76 4.93
N LEU A 406 4.81 -24.74 4.24
CA LEU A 406 5.06 -24.80 2.80
C LEU A 406 6.09 -25.90 2.46
N ARG A 407 7.19 -26.00 3.22
CA ARG A 407 8.17 -27.08 3.05
C ARG A 407 7.58 -28.47 3.30
N LEU A 408 6.76 -28.62 4.33
CA LEU A 408 6.06 -29.88 4.61
C LEU A 408 5.07 -30.24 3.50
N GLN A 409 4.33 -29.26 2.97
CA GLN A 409 3.40 -29.46 1.87
C GLN A 409 4.13 -29.89 0.60
N MET A 410 5.26 -29.28 0.27
CA MET A 410 6.10 -29.69 -0.87
C MET A 410 6.61 -31.12 -0.71
N SER A 411 7.09 -31.49 0.48
CA SER A 411 7.54 -32.87 0.75
C SER A 411 6.40 -33.88 0.68
N ALA A 412 5.22 -33.55 1.21
CA ALA A 412 4.04 -34.40 1.11
C ALA A 412 3.57 -34.58 -0.34
N LEU A 413 3.64 -33.52 -1.15
CA LEU A 413 3.29 -33.58 -2.56
C LEU A 413 4.28 -34.47 -3.34
N ALA A 414 5.58 -34.31 -3.13
CA ALA A 414 6.59 -35.16 -3.75
C ALA A 414 6.36 -36.64 -3.41
N ASN A 415 6.15 -36.98 -2.14
CA ASN A 415 5.86 -38.35 -1.72
C ASN A 415 4.57 -38.91 -2.34
N ALA A 416 3.55 -38.07 -2.51
CA ALA A 416 2.29 -38.46 -3.15
C ALA A 416 2.46 -38.69 -4.66
N GLU A 417 3.29 -37.88 -5.33
CA GLU A 417 3.65 -38.06 -6.74
C GLU A 417 4.47 -39.34 -6.96
N ASP A 418 5.45 -39.62 -6.10
CA ASP A 418 6.22 -40.87 -6.12
C ASP A 418 5.30 -42.09 -5.91
N SER A 419 4.43 -42.04 -4.90
CA SER A 419 3.44 -43.11 -4.64
C SER A 419 2.48 -43.31 -5.81
N ARG A 420 2.09 -42.22 -6.50
CA ARG A 420 1.25 -42.30 -7.70
C ARG A 420 1.99 -43.00 -8.84
N ALA A 421 3.25 -42.64 -9.07
CA ALA A 421 4.08 -43.25 -10.11
C ALA A 421 4.28 -44.76 -9.85
N ASP A 422 4.55 -45.15 -8.60
CA ASP A 422 4.66 -46.55 -8.19
C ASP A 422 3.35 -47.33 -8.44
N MET A 423 2.21 -46.74 -8.06
CA MET A 423 0.89 -47.35 -8.30
C MET A 423 0.57 -47.48 -9.79
N GLU A 424 0.99 -46.53 -10.62
CA GLU A 424 0.82 -46.59 -12.07
C GLU A 424 1.70 -47.69 -12.69
N ALA A 425 2.96 -47.81 -12.27
CA ALA A 425 3.84 -48.90 -12.67
C ALA A 425 3.29 -50.29 -12.24
N GLN A 426 2.73 -50.39 -11.03
CA GLN A 426 2.06 -51.61 -10.58
C GLN A 426 0.83 -51.95 -11.42
N ARG A 427 0.00 -50.96 -11.78
CA ARG A 427 -1.16 -51.16 -12.67
C ARG A 427 -0.74 -51.65 -14.04
N GLU A 428 0.32 -51.08 -14.63
CA GLU A 428 0.87 -51.55 -15.90
C GLU A 428 1.42 -52.98 -15.79
N HIS A 429 2.02 -53.35 -14.65
CA HIS A 429 2.47 -54.71 -14.42
C HIS A 429 1.30 -55.70 -14.31
N ILE A 430 0.24 -55.34 -13.57
CA ILE A 430 -0.98 -56.15 -13.47
C ILE A 430 -1.62 -56.33 -14.85
N ALA A 431 -1.76 -55.26 -15.64
CA ALA A 431 -2.33 -55.34 -16.99
C ALA A 431 -1.53 -56.28 -17.91
N ARG A 432 -0.20 -56.30 -17.79
CA ARG A 432 0.65 -57.26 -18.51
C ARG A 432 0.40 -58.70 -18.07
N LEU A 433 0.29 -58.95 -16.78
CA LEU A 433 -0.02 -60.28 -16.24
C LEU A 433 -1.42 -60.76 -16.62
N GLU A 434 -2.41 -59.86 -16.67
CA GLU A 434 -3.76 -60.18 -17.11
C GLU A 434 -3.78 -60.60 -18.59
N GLU A 435 -3.06 -59.87 -19.46
CA GLU A 435 -2.92 -60.22 -20.86
C GLU A 435 -2.16 -61.55 -21.05
N GLU A 436 -1.12 -61.80 -20.27
CA GLU A 436 -0.39 -63.09 -20.29
C GLU A 436 -1.26 -64.25 -19.81
N ASN A 437 -2.01 -64.06 -18.72
CA ASN A 437 -2.97 -65.06 -18.25
C ASN A 437 -4.02 -65.37 -19.31
N LYS A 438 -4.55 -64.35 -20.00
CA LYS A 438 -5.50 -64.54 -21.09
C LYS A 438 -4.89 -65.38 -22.22
N ARG A 439 -3.66 -65.09 -22.64
CA ARG A 439 -2.94 -65.88 -23.65
C ARG A 439 -2.75 -67.33 -23.21
N LEU A 440 -2.34 -67.55 -21.96
CA LEU A 440 -2.18 -68.90 -21.41
C LEU A 440 -3.50 -69.65 -21.33
N PHE A 441 -4.61 -68.98 -20.99
CA PHE A 441 -5.95 -69.59 -21.02
C PHE A 441 -6.36 -70.00 -22.44
N ASP A 442 -6.14 -69.13 -23.42
CA ASP A 442 -6.42 -69.42 -24.83
C ASP A 442 -5.57 -70.60 -25.34
N GLU A 443 -4.28 -70.64 -24.97
CA GLU A 443 -3.37 -71.75 -25.30
C GLU A 443 -3.81 -73.06 -24.63
N LEU A 444 -4.17 -73.03 -23.34
CA LEU A 444 -4.67 -74.18 -22.61
C LEU A 444 -5.95 -74.73 -23.25
N ALA A 445 -6.90 -73.87 -23.62
CA ALA A 445 -8.13 -74.27 -24.30
C ALA A 445 -7.85 -74.92 -25.67
N SER A 446 -6.91 -74.36 -26.43
CA SER A 446 -6.45 -74.93 -27.71
C SER A 446 -5.83 -76.32 -27.51
N LYS A 447 -4.93 -76.46 -26.53
CA LYS A 447 -4.27 -77.74 -26.21
C LYS A 447 -5.25 -78.78 -25.69
N GLN A 448 -6.24 -78.39 -24.90
CA GLN A 448 -7.28 -79.29 -24.43
C GLN A 448 -8.12 -79.84 -25.58
N LYS A 449 -8.50 -78.98 -26.54
CA LYS A 449 -9.17 -79.41 -27.77
C LYS A 449 -8.30 -80.34 -28.62
N GLU A 450 -7.00 -80.08 -28.70
CA GLU A 450 -6.04 -80.98 -29.37
C GLU A 450 -5.99 -82.35 -28.69
N CYS A 451 -5.92 -82.40 -27.35
CA CYS A 451 -5.98 -83.64 -26.58
C CYS A 451 -7.28 -84.42 -26.80
N GLU A 452 -8.44 -83.75 -26.79
CA GLU A 452 -9.74 -84.38 -27.07
C GLU A 452 -9.79 -84.97 -28.49
N ASN A 453 -9.29 -84.24 -29.49
CA ASN A 453 -9.18 -84.71 -30.86
C ASN A 453 -8.26 -85.95 -30.97
N LEU A 454 -7.10 -85.92 -30.32
CA LEU A 454 -6.19 -87.06 -30.28
C LEU A 454 -6.80 -88.25 -29.56
N GLN A 455 -7.52 -88.04 -28.47
CA GLN A 455 -8.19 -89.09 -27.71
C GLN A 455 -9.32 -89.75 -28.52
N SER A 456 -10.13 -88.95 -29.24
CA SER A 456 -11.16 -89.46 -30.15
C SER A 456 -10.55 -90.26 -31.31
N THR A 457 -9.44 -89.77 -31.88
CA THR A 457 -8.68 -90.48 -32.92
C THR A 457 -8.13 -91.81 -32.40
N ARG A 458 -7.55 -91.81 -31.19
CA ARG A 458 -7.07 -93.01 -30.53
C ARG A 458 -8.18 -94.04 -30.33
N LEU A 459 -9.34 -93.61 -29.83
CA LEU A 459 -10.53 -94.47 -29.65
C LEU A 459 -11.00 -95.05 -30.99
N SER A 460 -11.06 -94.23 -32.04
CA SER A 460 -11.40 -94.70 -33.39
C SER A 460 -10.42 -95.75 -33.90
N LEU A 461 -9.11 -95.54 -33.73
CA LEU A 461 -8.09 -96.50 -34.16
C LEU A 461 -8.15 -97.78 -33.32
N GLN A 462 -8.38 -97.66 -32.01
CA GLN A 462 -8.56 -98.81 -31.13
C GLN A 462 -9.76 -99.66 -31.56
N ASN A 463 -10.90 -99.05 -31.87
CA ASN A 463 -12.08 -99.74 -32.40
C ASN A 463 -11.78 -100.46 -33.73
N LYS A 464 -11.05 -99.80 -34.65
CA LYS A 464 -10.63 -100.44 -35.92
C LYS A 464 -9.74 -101.66 -35.67
N ILE A 465 -8.76 -101.56 -34.75
CA ILE A 465 -7.89 -102.69 -34.39
C ILE A 465 -8.70 -103.84 -33.81
N THR A 466 -9.65 -103.57 -32.91
CA THR A 466 -10.53 -104.61 -32.33
C THR A 466 -11.35 -105.29 -33.42
N ASN A 467 -11.99 -104.53 -34.31
CA ASN A 467 -12.76 -105.09 -35.43
C ASN A 467 -11.90 -105.96 -36.35
N MET A 468 -10.69 -105.52 -36.71
CA MET A 468 -9.76 -106.31 -37.52
C MET A 468 -9.31 -107.58 -36.79
N ARG A 469 -9.07 -107.52 -35.47
CA ARG A 469 -8.76 -108.72 -34.67
C ARG A 469 -9.93 -109.70 -34.65
N ASP A 470 -11.17 -109.21 -34.58
CA ASP A 470 -12.37 -110.06 -34.63
C ASP A 470 -12.57 -110.69 -36.00
N GLN A 471 -12.33 -109.93 -37.08
CA GLN A 471 -12.33 -110.45 -38.45
C GLN A 471 -11.25 -111.52 -38.63
N ASN A 472 -10.02 -111.30 -38.15
CA ASN A 472 -8.96 -112.30 -38.20
C ASN A 472 -9.36 -113.57 -37.43
N ARG A 473 -9.93 -113.45 -36.23
CA ARG A 473 -10.44 -114.62 -35.48
C ARG A 473 -11.51 -115.39 -36.25
N ALA A 474 -12.42 -114.69 -36.92
CA ALA A 474 -13.45 -115.34 -37.76
C ALA A 474 -12.84 -116.03 -38.99
N MET A 475 -11.82 -115.41 -39.61
CA MET A 475 -11.07 -116.03 -40.71
C MET A 475 -10.30 -117.26 -40.24
N ASP A 476 -9.61 -117.22 -39.10
CA ASP A 476 -8.90 -118.35 -38.51
C ASP A 476 -9.87 -119.52 -38.24
N ALA A 477 -11.05 -119.25 -37.67
CA ALA A 477 -12.09 -120.26 -37.47
C ALA A 477 -12.59 -120.86 -38.79
N THR A 478 -12.67 -120.05 -39.85
CA THR A 478 -13.04 -120.51 -41.20
C THR A 478 -11.94 -121.41 -41.80
N ILE A 479 -10.67 -121.04 -41.64
CA ILE A 479 -9.52 -121.84 -42.05
C ILE A 479 -9.53 -123.20 -41.33
N ASP A 480 -9.76 -123.21 -40.02
CA ASP A 480 -9.83 -124.45 -39.25
C ASP A 480 -11.01 -125.33 -39.67
N ASN A 481 -12.15 -124.75 -40.03
CA ASN A 481 -13.27 -125.49 -40.62
C ASN A 481 -12.89 -126.12 -41.97
N TYR A 482 -12.24 -125.36 -42.87
CA TYR A 482 -11.76 -125.91 -44.14
C TYR A 482 -10.71 -127.02 -43.94
N ARG A 483 -9.83 -126.89 -42.95
CA ARG A 483 -8.88 -127.96 -42.57
C ARG A 483 -9.63 -129.22 -42.13
N LYS A 484 -10.66 -129.08 -41.29
CA LYS A 484 -11.49 -130.21 -40.86
C LYS A 484 -12.23 -130.86 -42.02
N GLN A 485 -12.86 -130.08 -42.90
CA GLN A 485 -13.51 -130.60 -44.11
C GLN A 485 -12.52 -131.33 -45.02
N LEU A 486 -11.29 -130.83 -45.14
CA LEU A 486 -10.24 -131.48 -45.90
C LEU A 486 -9.85 -132.83 -45.28
N ASP A 487 -9.72 -132.91 -43.96
CA ASP A 487 -9.39 -134.16 -43.27
C ASP A 487 -10.55 -135.17 -43.32
N GLU A 488 -11.80 -134.72 -43.21
CA GLU A 488 -12.99 -135.54 -43.45
C GLU A 488 -13.01 -136.07 -44.89
N ALA A 489 -12.72 -135.22 -45.88
CA ALA A 489 -12.62 -135.64 -47.29
C ALA A 489 -11.50 -136.67 -47.50
N LYS A 490 -10.33 -136.49 -46.89
CA LYS A 490 -9.24 -137.50 -46.92
C LYS A 490 -9.69 -138.83 -46.31
N GLN A 491 -10.44 -138.80 -45.21
CA GLN A 491 -10.95 -140.00 -44.56
C GLN A 491 -11.97 -140.72 -45.45
N VAL A 492 -12.89 -139.97 -46.07
CA VAL A 492 -13.84 -140.53 -47.06
C VAL A 492 -13.10 -141.14 -48.25
N ILE A 493 -12.07 -140.48 -48.76
CA ILE A 493 -11.23 -141.02 -49.84
C ILE A 493 -10.56 -142.32 -49.39
N GLN A 494 -9.94 -142.38 -48.22
CA GLN A 494 -9.36 -143.62 -47.68
C GLN A 494 -10.39 -144.73 -47.49
N GLN A 495 -11.60 -144.39 -47.02
CA GLN A 495 -12.69 -145.34 -46.89
C GLN A 495 -13.12 -145.86 -48.27
N LYS A 496 -13.19 -144.99 -49.29
CA LYS A 496 -13.49 -145.39 -50.66
C LYS A 496 -12.36 -146.21 -51.28
N ASP A 497 -11.11 -145.89 -51.00
CA ASP A 497 -9.95 -146.69 -51.43
C ASP A 497 -9.96 -148.08 -50.79
N THR A 498 -10.34 -148.20 -49.51
CA THR A 498 -10.49 -149.51 -48.86
C THR A 498 -11.70 -150.28 -49.39
N GLU A 499 -12.83 -149.64 -49.67
CA GLU A 499 -13.95 -150.24 -50.40
C GLU A 499 -13.51 -150.71 -51.80
N ILE A 500 -12.75 -149.89 -52.55
CA ILE A 500 -12.18 -150.26 -53.85
C ILE A 500 -11.25 -151.46 -53.69
N GLN A 501 -10.39 -151.51 -52.66
CA GLN A 501 -9.55 -152.68 -52.37
C GLN A 501 -10.40 -153.91 -52.05
N GLN A 502 -11.51 -153.77 -51.32
CA GLN A 502 -12.45 -154.86 -51.07
C GLN A 502 -13.13 -155.31 -52.36
N TYR A 503 -13.62 -154.40 -53.20
CA TYR A 503 -14.16 -154.72 -54.54
C TYR A 503 -13.10 -155.37 -55.43
N THR A 504 -11.84 -154.93 -55.36
CA THR A 504 -10.70 -155.51 -56.07
C THR A 504 -10.39 -156.91 -55.55
N HIS A 505 -10.46 -157.13 -54.23
CA HIS A 505 -10.29 -158.44 -53.62
C HIS A 505 -11.45 -159.38 -53.94
N LEU A 506 -12.69 -158.89 -53.92
CA LEU A 506 -13.89 -159.61 -54.37
C LEU A 506 -13.76 -159.97 -55.86
N THR A 507 -13.25 -159.05 -56.69
CA THR A 507 -12.94 -159.30 -58.10
C THR A 507 -11.86 -160.37 -58.26
N ARG A 508 -10.80 -160.36 -57.42
CA ARG A 508 -9.81 -161.46 -57.37
C ARG A 508 -10.44 -162.78 -56.95
N LEU A 509 -11.30 -162.79 -55.92
CA LEU A 509 -11.98 -163.99 -55.43
C LEU A 509 -12.96 -164.55 -56.48
N ILE A 510 -13.67 -163.68 -57.20
CA ILE A 510 -14.50 -164.04 -58.34
C ILE A 510 -13.63 -164.63 -59.45
N ASN A 511 -12.48 -164.03 -59.78
CA ASN A 511 -11.54 -164.58 -60.75
C ASN A 511 -10.97 -165.95 -60.31
N GLU A 512 -10.73 -166.16 -59.01
CA GLU A 512 -10.28 -167.43 -58.43
C GLU A 512 -11.39 -168.51 -58.45
N LEU A 513 -12.65 -168.14 -58.23
CA LEU A 513 -13.80 -169.06 -58.30
C LEU A 513 -14.26 -169.38 -59.72
N THR A 514 -13.92 -168.55 -60.72
CA THR A 514 -14.35 -168.72 -62.12
C THR A 514 -13.26 -169.19 -63.07
N GLY A 515 -12.06 -169.55 -62.57
CA GLY A 515 -11.03 -170.17 -63.40
C GLY A 515 -10.46 -169.26 -64.49
N ASN A 516 -10.51 -167.93 -64.31
CA ASN A 516 -9.93 -166.97 -65.25
C ASN A 516 -8.66 -166.35 -64.68
N ARG A 517 -7.51 -166.86 -65.12
CA ARG A 517 -6.21 -166.18 -64.93
C ARG A 517 -6.18 -164.93 -65.81
N VAL A 518 -6.36 -163.76 -65.20
CA VAL A 518 -6.09 -162.47 -65.84
C VAL A 518 -5.08 -161.70 -64.99
N SER A 519 -3.83 -161.68 -65.46
CA SER A 519 -2.89 -160.58 -65.21
C SER A 519 -3.49 -159.32 -65.84
N PRO A 520 -3.43 -158.10 -65.24
CA PRO A 520 -2.27 -157.25 -65.55
C PRO A 520 -1.99 -156.02 -64.64
N ALA A 521 -0.86 -155.38 -64.95
CA ALA A 521 -0.67 -153.93 -65.15
C ALA A 521 -0.56 -152.97 -63.95
N ASP A 522 0.68 -152.56 -63.72
CA ASP A 522 1.14 -151.16 -63.86
C ASP A 522 0.08 -150.12 -64.23
N LEU A 523 -0.08 -149.12 -63.36
CA LEU A 523 -0.48 -147.77 -63.76
C LEU A 523 0.37 -146.74 -63.01
N THR A 524 1.46 -146.36 -63.68
CA THR A 524 2.15 -145.09 -63.55
C THR A 524 1.29 -143.96 -64.16
N VAL A 525 0.87 -142.97 -63.35
CA VAL A 525 0.30 -141.67 -63.82
C VAL A 525 0.67 -140.60 -62.77
N THR A 526 1.84 -139.97 -62.88
CA THR A 526 2.13 -138.61 -63.42
C THR A 526 1.75 -137.40 -62.55
N LYS A 527 2.81 -136.77 -62.02
CA LYS A 527 3.13 -135.32 -61.88
C LYS A 527 2.05 -134.23 -62.04
N ASN A 528 2.00 -133.39 -60.99
CA ASN A 528 2.00 -131.90 -60.90
C ASN A 528 0.82 -131.11 -61.52
N PRO A 529 0.62 -129.79 -61.26
CA PRO A 529 1.31 -128.80 -60.38
C PRO A 529 0.31 -128.14 -59.38
N SER A 530 0.71 -127.38 -58.35
CA SER A 530 1.09 -125.94 -58.37
C SER A 530 1.68 -125.55 -57.01
#